data_AF-A0A3S0B333-F1
#
_entry.id   AF-A0A3S0B333-F1
#
_cell.length_a   1.000
_cell.length_b   1.000
_cell.length_c   1.000
_cell.angle_alpha   90.00
_cell.angle_beta   90.00
_cell.angle_gamma   90.00
#
_symmetry.space_group_name_H-M   'P 1'
#
loop_
_entity.id
_entity.type
_entity.pdbx_description
1 polymer ?
#
loop_
_entity_poly.entity_id
_entity_poly.type
_entity_poly.pdbx_seq_one_letter_code
_entity_poly.pdbx_strand_id
1 'polypeptide(L)'
;MTTTTRPRMAVKNQASASEYGAEVLIYGFIGDWWTGMDADTFARQIETISANTILVRMHSLGGDVWDGIAIMNALKRHTAKVTVVVEGIAASMASAIAVGGSDELIMAPHSQLMIHDAWGGGFGNSEELQKYAADMDRESQNLAEIYATRAGTPVEEWREAMREETWFKAEEAVAVGLADSIGYAGLAAPSEPATIQDFEDHRIMATLRHRGRDDAPPPPSRLMPPQEDPTMKLADKITAKLRTANATATESQILAALDEALGLTPNAETPQAPAAADTAPKNVLELTDEETTEILALAGLEEGATAREILDALAEKLADTTNAQASALTTPVDKETLAELRQLAAEGIVARADNQNRARADLVEKAIRENRISAKSRDRWIKALANSPESAEKELLAIPVDTIPRAELGHNREDHTDTPSTESAAIIAAFHS
;
A
#
# COMPACT_ATOMS: atom_id res chain seq x y z
N MET A 1 34.90 -9.45 -14.51
CA MET A 1 34.18 -10.57 -13.87
C MET A 1 32.74 -10.50 -14.34
N THR A 2 32.12 -11.61 -14.72
CA THR A 2 30.70 -11.65 -15.09
C THR A 2 29.84 -11.72 -13.83
N THR A 3 29.29 -10.59 -13.39
CA THR A 3 28.26 -10.55 -12.35
C THR A 3 26.95 -11.08 -12.91
N THR A 4 26.74 -12.38 -12.79
CA THR A 4 25.43 -13.00 -13.01
C THR A 4 24.47 -12.53 -11.92
N THR A 5 23.60 -11.57 -12.24
CA THR A 5 22.49 -11.17 -11.39
C THR A 5 21.63 -12.41 -11.10
N ARG A 6 21.45 -12.78 -9.83
CA ARG A 6 20.50 -13.82 -9.44
C ARG A 6 19.09 -13.19 -9.40
N PRO A 7 18.04 -13.89 -9.87
CA PRO A 7 16.67 -13.40 -9.70
C PRO A 7 16.35 -13.28 -8.20
N ARG A 8 15.60 -12.25 -7.79
CA ARG A 8 15.25 -12.03 -6.36
C ARG A 8 14.02 -12.84 -5.95
N MET A 9 13.08 -13.07 -6.87
CA MET A 9 12.12 -14.17 -6.73
C MET A 9 12.82 -15.50 -7.05
N ALA A 10 12.71 -16.46 -6.12
CA ALA A 10 13.21 -17.81 -6.28
C ALA A 10 12.10 -18.83 -5.98
N VAL A 11 11.34 -19.23 -6.99
CA VAL A 11 10.39 -20.34 -6.87
C VAL A 11 11.16 -21.67 -6.77
N LYS A 12 10.95 -22.41 -5.67
CA LYS A 12 11.54 -23.74 -5.48
C LYS A 12 10.48 -24.78 -5.11
N ASN A 13 10.29 -25.77 -6.00
CA ASN A 13 9.73 -27.07 -5.64
C ASN A 13 10.78 -27.85 -4.82
N GLN A 14 10.88 -27.61 -3.51
CA GLN A 14 11.79 -28.36 -2.62
C GLN A 14 11.10 -28.76 -1.31
N ALA A 15 10.82 -30.06 -1.19
CA ALA A 15 10.41 -30.67 0.07
C ALA A 15 11.62 -30.82 1.02
N SER A 16 11.85 -29.82 1.87
CA SER A 16 12.87 -29.89 2.92
C SER A 16 12.39 -29.21 4.22
N ALA A 17 11.92 -30.03 5.17
CA ALA A 17 11.60 -29.67 6.55
C ALA A 17 10.49 -28.62 6.81
N SER A 18 9.78 -28.15 5.78
CA SER A 18 8.53 -27.40 5.90
C SER A 18 7.31 -28.26 5.57
N GLU A 19 6.12 -27.81 5.99
CA GLU A 19 4.82 -28.40 5.60
C GLU A 19 4.33 -27.98 4.20
N TYR A 20 5.08 -27.08 3.56
CA TYR A 20 4.77 -26.49 2.27
C TYR A 20 5.57 -27.18 1.15
N GLY A 21 4.91 -27.57 0.06
CA GLY A 21 5.58 -28.25 -1.05
C GLY A 21 6.40 -27.31 -1.95
N ALA A 22 6.16 -26.00 -1.89
CA ALA A 22 6.96 -24.98 -2.55
C ALA A 22 7.11 -23.69 -1.72
N GLU A 23 8.23 -23.01 -1.90
CA GLU A 23 8.55 -21.68 -1.34
C GLU A 23 8.58 -20.64 -2.47
N VAL A 24 7.99 -19.46 -2.21
CA VAL A 24 7.97 -18.28 -3.08
C VAL A 24 8.40 -17.07 -2.26
N LEU A 25 9.28 -16.23 -2.81
CA LEU A 25 9.82 -15.04 -2.15
C LEU A 25 9.33 -13.78 -2.87
N ILE A 26 8.63 -12.89 -2.15
CA ILE A 26 8.21 -11.55 -2.62
C ILE A 26 8.96 -10.51 -1.77
N TYR A 27 10.10 -10.04 -2.29
CA TYR A 27 11.02 -9.12 -1.60
C TYR A 27 11.41 -7.96 -2.51
N GLY A 28 11.36 -6.73 -1.99
CA GLY A 28 11.63 -5.51 -2.75
C GLY A 28 10.38 -4.97 -3.47
N PHE A 29 10.57 -4.29 -4.61
CA PHE A 29 9.54 -3.50 -5.28
C PHE A 29 8.72 -4.31 -6.29
N ILE A 30 7.39 -4.17 -6.25
CA ILE A 30 6.46 -4.82 -7.20
C ILE A 30 6.52 -4.12 -8.57
N GLY A 31 6.64 -4.89 -9.66
CA GLY A 31 6.82 -4.37 -11.02
C GLY A 31 8.28 -4.16 -11.45
N ASP A 32 9.26 -4.51 -10.60
CA ASP A 32 10.68 -4.43 -10.98
C ASP A 32 11.14 -5.62 -11.83
N TRP A 33 11.04 -5.45 -13.14
CA TRP A 33 11.55 -6.38 -14.16
C TRP A 33 13.07 -6.65 -14.09
N TRP A 34 13.87 -5.77 -13.47
CA TRP A 34 15.32 -6.02 -13.33
C TRP A 34 15.62 -7.10 -12.29
N THR A 35 14.74 -7.28 -11.30
CA THR A 35 14.89 -8.29 -10.24
C THR A 35 13.98 -9.51 -10.42
N GLY A 36 13.05 -9.43 -11.39
CA GLY A 36 12.05 -10.47 -11.67
C GLY A 36 10.82 -10.38 -10.76
N MET A 37 10.52 -9.18 -10.26
CA MET A 37 9.32 -8.87 -9.45
C MET A 37 8.17 -8.29 -10.30
N ASP A 38 8.27 -8.42 -11.62
CA ASP A 38 7.20 -8.13 -12.57
C ASP A 38 6.20 -9.30 -12.73
N ALA A 39 5.03 -9.01 -13.28
CA ALA A 39 3.95 -9.97 -13.42
C ALA A 39 4.21 -11.07 -14.46
N ASP A 40 4.99 -10.83 -15.52
CA ASP A 40 5.29 -11.85 -16.54
C ASP A 40 6.26 -12.90 -15.96
N THR A 41 7.32 -12.44 -15.28
CA THR A 41 8.25 -13.31 -14.56
C THR A 41 7.53 -14.10 -13.46
N PHE A 42 6.66 -13.44 -12.67
CA PHE A 42 5.88 -14.12 -11.62
C PHE A 42 4.95 -15.19 -12.18
N ALA A 43 4.12 -14.84 -13.18
CA ALA A 43 3.16 -15.77 -13.78
C ALA A 43 3.86 -17.00 -14.39
N ARG A 44 5.02 -16.81 -15.03
CA ARG A 44 5.83 -17.94 -15.55
C ARG A 44 6.40 -18.83 -14.46
N GLN A 45 6.86 -18.27 -13.34
CA GLN A 45 7.47 -19.09 -12.29
C GLN A 45 6.42 -19.83 -11.46
N ILE A 46 5.29 -19.21 -11.11
CA ILE A 46 4.24 -19.89 -10.31
C ILE A 46 3.60 -21.06 -11.07
N GLU A 47 3.47 -20.98 -12.40
CA GLU A 47 3.01 -22.10 -13.24
C GLU A 47 3.98 -23.29 -13.29
N THR A 48 5.22 -23.17 -12.77
CA THR A 48 6.14 -24.30 -12.58
C THR A 48 5.95 -25.03 -11.24
N ILE A 49 5.11 -24.51 -10.34
CA ILE A 49 4.84 -25.15 -9.04
C ILE A 49 3.86 -26.31 -9.24
N SER A 50 4.31 -27.52 -8.87
CA SER A 50 3.48 -28.74 -8.86
C SER A 50 3.12 -29.19 -7.44
N ALA A 51 3.32 -28.33 -6.44
CA ALA A 51 2.96 -28.56 -5.06
C ALA A 51 1.47 -28.27 -4.80
N ASN A 52 0.89 -28.94 -3.79
CA ASN A 52 -0.48 -28.67 -3.32
C ASN A 52 -0.54 -27.58 -2.23
N THR A 53 0.62 -27.12 -1.75
CA THR A 53 0.76 -26.06 -0.73
C THR A 53 1.91 -25.14 -1.10
N ILE A 54 1.69 -23.84 -1.05
CA ILE A 54 2.67 -22.79 -1.32
C ILE A 54 2.84 -21.93 -0.06
N LEU A 55 4.10 -21.69 0.33
CA LEU A 55 4.46 -20.63 1.27
C LEU A 55 4.98 -19.42 0.48
N VAL A 56 4.30 -18.28 0.63
CA VAL A 56 4.78 -16.98 0.14
C VAL A 56 5.39 -16.21 1.32
N ARG A 57 6.67 -15.88 1.24
CA ARG A 57 7.35 -15.05 2.25
C ARG A 57 7.41 -13.61 1.73
N MET A 58 6.88 -12.68 2.52
CA MET A 58 6.60 -11.30 2.11
C MET A 58 7.44 -10.30 2.94
N HIS A 59 8.23 -9.49 2.23
CA HIS A 59 8.92 -8.33 2.77
C HIS A 59 9.04 -7.24 1.67
N SER A 60 7.99 -6.44 1.52
CA SER A 60 7.86 -5.50 0.40
C SER A 60 7.11 -4.22 0.78
N LEU A 61 7.56 -3.10 0.22
CA LEU A 61 6.90 -1.80 0.30
C LEU A 61 5.81 -1.59 -0.77
N GLY A 62 5.50 -2.63 -1.55
CA GLY A 62 4.59 -2.56 -2.69
C GLY A 62 5.31 -2.10 -3.95
N GLY A 63 4.55 -1.45 -4.85
CA GLY A 63 5.05 -0.99 -6.14
C GLY A 63 3.90 -0.78 -7.12
N ASP A 64 4.06 -1.21 -8.37
CA ASP A 64 3.04 -1.06 -9.41
C ASP A 64 1.73 -1.81 -9.07
N VAL A 65 0.61 -1.12 -9.25
CA VAL A 65 -0.74 -1.60 -8.92
C VAL A 65 -1.19 -2.71 -9.85
N TRP A 66 -0.92 -2.59 -11.15
CA TRP A 66 -1.42 -3.52 -12.17
C TRP A 66 -0.63 -4.82 -12.19
N ASP A 67 0.69 -4.75 -12.05
CA ASP A 67 1.52 -5.93 -11.86
C ASP A 67 1.21 -6.63 -10.52
N GLY A 68 0.94 -5.87 -9.45
CA GLY A 68 0.51 -6.45 -8.18
C GLY A 68 -0.84 -7.15 -8.25
N ILE A 69 -1.83 -6.58 -8.96
CA ILE A 69 -3.13 -7.22 -9.20
C ILE A 69 -2.95 -8.50 -10.04
N ALA A 70 -2.04 -8.50 -11.02
CA ALA A 70 -1.72 -9.69 -11.80
C ALA A 70 -1.06 -10.79 -10.95
N ILE A 71 -0.11 -10.43 -10.07
CA ILE A 71 0.54 -11.35 -9.11
C ILE A 71 -0.47 -11.96 -8.14
N MET A 72 -1.34 -11.13 -7.55
CA MET A 72 -2.43 -11.55 -6.67
C MET A 72 -3.39 -12.52 -7.35
N ASN A 73 -3.81 -12.22 -8.58
CA ASN A 73 -4.67 -13.09 -9.38
C ASN A 73 -3.96 -14.38 -9.81
N ALA A 74 -2.65 -14.35 -10.06
CA ALA A 74 -1.87 -15.55 -10.36
C ALA A 74 -1.78 -16.50 -9.17
N LEU A 75 -1.62 -15.96 -7.94
CA LEU A 75 -1.73 -16.72 -6.69
C LEU A 75 -3.12 -17.36 -6.55
N LYS A 76 -4.20 -16.58 -6.64
CA LYS A 76 -5.58 -17.09 -6.48
C LYS A 76 -6.10 -18.00 -7.59
N ARG A 77 -5.45 -17.99 -8.75
CA ARG A 77 -5.73 -18.95 -9.85
C ARG A 77 -4.97 -20.28 -9.67
N HIS A 78 -3.96 -20.34 -8.79
CA HIS A 78 -3.21 -21.57 -8.55
C HIS A 78 -4.04 -22.57 -7.76
N THR A 79 -3.81 -23.87 -7.97
CA THR A 79 -4.60 -24.95 -7.34
C THR A 79 -4.07 -25.38 -5.97
N ALA A 80 -2.91 -24.86 -5.56
CA ALA A 80 -2.35 -25.08 -4.23
C ALA A 80 -3.03 -24.17 -3.19
N LYS A 81 -3.11 -24.62 -1.93
CA LYS A 81 -3.38 -23.69 -0.83
C LYS A 81 -2.22 -22.71 -0.70
N VAL A 82 -2.51 -21.41 -0.74
CA VAL A 82 -1.53 -20.32 -0.59
C VAL A 82 -1.55 -19.80 0.84
N THR A 83 -0.46 -20.01 1.58
CA THR A 83 -0.22 -19.33 2.86
C THR A 83 0.80 -18.21 2.64
N VAL A 84 0.48 -16.98 3.05
CA VAL A 84 1.39 -15.83 3.03
C VAL A 84 1.89 -15.55 4.44
N VAL A 85 3.19 -15.36 4.62
CA VAL A 85 3.82 -14.91 5.87
C VAL A 85 4.47 -13.55 5.66
N VAL A 86 4.00 -12.53 6.38
CA VAL A 86 4.61 -11.18 6.38
C VAL A 86 5.72 -11.16 7.42
N GLU A 87 6.96 -11.26 6.98
CA GLU A 87 8.14 -11.38 7.86
C GLU A 87 8.53 -10.06 8.55
N GLY A 88 8.28 -8.93 7.88
CA GLY A 88 8.65 -7.61 8.38
C GLY A 88 7.72 -6.51 7.92
N ILE A 89 7.45 -6.42 6.61
CA ILE A 89 6.50 -5.43 6.07
C ILE A 89 5.77 -5.92 4.83
N ALA A 90 4.48 -5.59 4.76
CA ALA A 90 3.69 -5.58 3.54
C ALA A 90 2.96 -4.24 3.47
N ALA A 91 3.44 -3.32 2.63
CA ALA A 91 2.85 -1.98 2.47
C ALA A 91 2.34 -1.75 1.04
N SER A 92 1.40 -0.81 0.86
CA SER A 92 0.86 -0.45 -0.46
C SER A 92 0.42 -1.71 -1.22
N MET A 93 0.80 -1.89 -2.48
CA MET A 93 0.38 -3.06 -3.27
C MET A 93 0.82 -4.42 -2.68
N ALA A 94 1.84 -4.47 -1.81
CA ALA A 94 2.24 -5.71 -1.15
C ALA A 94 1.24 -6.18 -0.09
N SER A 95 0.53 -5.26 0.60
CA SER A 95 -0.56 -5.67 1.51
C SER A 95 -1.78 -6.14 0.74
N ALA A 96 -2.14 -5.51 -0.37
CA ALA A 96 -3.17 -6.01 -1.28
C ALA A 96 -2.85 -7.42 -1.83
N ILE A 97 -1.61 -7.68 -2.26
CA ILE A 97 -1.17 -9.05 -2.65
C ILE A 97 -1.27 -10.02 -1.47
N ALA A 98 -0.81 -9.64 -0.27
CA ALA A 98 -0.86 -10.50 0.90
C ALA A 98 -2.28 -10.84 1.35
N VAL A 99 -3.20 -9.86 1.30
CA VAL A 99 -4.59 -9.98 1.73
C VAL A 99 -5.45 -10.69 0.69
N GLY A 100 -5.42 -10.25 -0.58
CA GLY A 100 -6.24 -10.83 -1.63
C GLY A 100 -5.66 -12.09 -2.25
N GLY A 101 -4.34 -12.29 -2.18
CA GLY A 101 -3.64 -13.43 -2.76
C GLY A 101 -3.57 -14.68 -1.87
N SER A 102 -3.76 -14.53 -0.56
CA SER A 102 -3.68 -15.62 0.43
C SER A 102 -5.00 -16.35 0.64
N ASP A 103 -4.93 -17.66 0.87
CA ASP A 103 -5.98 -18.38 1.58
C ASP A 103 -5.81 -18.18 3.09
N GLU A 104 -4.57 -18.20 3.55
CA GLU A 104 -4.17 -17.96 4.94
C GLU A 104 -3.07 -16.89 5.01
N LEU A 105 -3.30 -15.81 5.76
CA LEU A 105 -2.34 -14.72 5.98
C LEU A 105 -1.87 -14.72 7.44
N ILE A 106 -0.56 -14.84 7.62
CA ILE A 106 0.10 -14.92 8.92
C ILE A 106 1.05 -13.74 9.06
N MET A 107 0.92 -13.00 10.16
CA MET A 107 1.83 -11.90 10.50
C MET A 107 2.95 -12.43 11.39
N ALA A 108 4.22 -12.25 11.04
CA ALA A 108 5.30 -12.49 11.99
C ALA A 108 5.23 -11.48 13.15
N PRO A 109 5.52 -11.87 14.41
CA PRO A 109 5.67 -10.93 15.51
C PRO A 109 6.58 -9.74 15.16
N HIS A 110 6.10 -8.53 15.46
CA HIS A 110 6.69 -7.24 15.09
C HIS A 110 6.64 -6.84 13.60
N SER A 111 6.04 -7.65 12.70
CA SER A 111 5.80 -7.22 11.33
C SER A 111 4.62 -6.26 11.21
N GLN A 112 4.58 -5.52 10.10
CA GLN A 112 3.63 -4.42 9.87
C GLN A 112 2.91 -4.57 8.53
N LEU A 113 1.65 -4.15 8.51
CA LEU A 113 0.84 -4.03 7.29
C LEU A 113 0.46 -2.56 7.10
N MET A 114 0.48 -2.05 5.88
CA MET A 114 0.05 -0.68 5.56
C MET A 114 -0.86 -0.66 4.33
N ILE A 115 -1.90 0.17 4.39
CA ILE A 115 -2.81 0.47 3.27
C ILE A 115 -2.84 1.98 3.02
N HIS A 116 -2.83 2.37 1.76
CA HIS A 116 -2.96 3.78 1.33
C HIS A 116 -3.55 3.87 -0.08
N ASP A 117 -3.95 5.07 -0.49
CA ASP A 117 -4.44 5.36 -1.85
C ASP A 117 -3.40 5.03 -2.93
N ALA A 118 -3.87 4.75 -4.16
CA ALA A 118 -3.00 4.68 -5.32
C ALA A 118 -2.22 6.00 -5.47
N TRP A 119 -0.89 5.92 -5.56
CA TRP A 119 -0.01 7.08 -5.63
C TRP A 119 0.77 7.08 -6.96
N GLY A 120 0.85 8.26 -7.58
CA GLY A 120 1.49 8.45 -8.87
C GLY A 120 1.63 9.92 -9.25
N GLY A 121 2.17 10.17 -10.44
CA GLY A 121 2.37 11.52 -10.97
C GLY A 121 2.19 11.55 -12.48
N GLY A 122 1.50 12.59 -12.96
CA GLY A 122 1.20 12.77 -14.38
C GLY A 122 1.46 14.21 -14.82
N PHE A 123 1.69 14.39 -16.13
CA PHE A 123 1.87 15.68 -16.78
C PHE A 123 0.91 15.77 -17.96
N GLY A 124 0.20 16.90 -18.08
CA GLY A 124 -0.81 17.10 -19.11
C GLY A 124 -1.55 18.42 -18.93
N ASN A 125 -2.60 18.61 -19.72
CA ASN A 125 -3.55 19.70 -19.59
C ASN A 125 -4.58 19.43 -18.47
N SER A 126 -5.47 20.38 -18.17
CA SER A 126 -6.41 20.28 -17.06
C SER A 126 -7.39 19.09 -17.17
N GLU A 127 -7.80 18.70 -18.37
CA GLU A 127 -8.70 17.56 -18.59
C GLU A 127 -7.95 16.23 -18.42
N GLU A 128 -6.72 16.14 -18.94
CA GLU A 128 -5.84 14.97 -18.77
C GLU A 128 -5.51 14.71 -17.30
N LEU A 129 -5.22 15.77 -16.52
CA LEU A 129 -4.92 15.65 -15.09
C LEU A 129 -6.16 15.35 -14.25
N GLN A 130 -7.34 15.89 -14.61
CA GLN A 130 -8.61 15.52 -13.97
C GLN A 130 -8.98 14.06 -14.24
N LYS A 131 -8.79 13.59 -15.48
CA LYS A 131 -8.97 12.18 -15.84
C LYS A 131 -8.02 11.29 -15.03
N TYR A 132 -6.73 11.62 -14.99
CA TYR A 132 -5.73 10.84 -14.26
C TYR A 132 -6.08 10.70 -12.76
N ALA A 133 -6.48 11.79 -12.11
CA ALA A 133 -6.93 11.75 -10.71
C ALA A 133 -8.20 10.87 -10.53
N ALA A 134 -9.15 10.92 -11.45
CA ALA A 134 -10.35 10.07 -11.42
C ALA A 134 -10.06 8.60 -11.77
N ASP A 135 -8.99 8.32 -12.51
CA ASP A 135 -8.51 6.97 -12.78
C ASP A 135 -7.84 6.39 -11.50
N MET A 136 -7.00 7.17 -10.80
CA MET A 136 -6.38 6.80 -9.52
C MET A 136 -7.38 6.55 -8.37
N ASP A 137 -8.46 7.33 -8.28
CA ASP A 137 -9.50 7.08 -7.25
C ASP A 137 -10.28 5.78 -7.54
N ARG A 138 -10.47 5.43 -8.82
CA ARG A 138 -11.04 4.11 -9.22
C ARG A 138 -10.08 2.96 -8.94
N GLU A 139 -8.78 3.13 -9.16
CA GLU A 139 -7.77 2.15 -8.71
C GLU A 139 -7.79 1.99 -7.19
N SER A 140 -7.89 3.09 -6.44
CA SER A 140 -7.97 3.07 -4.96
C SER A 140 -9.26 2.43 -4.45
N GLN A 141 -10.38 2.61 -5.14
CA GLN A 141 -11.64 1.90 -4.86
C GLN A 141 -11.51 0.39 -5.08
N ASN A 142 -10.95 -0.04 -6.23
CA ASN A 142 -10.72 -1.46 -6.51
C ASN A 142 -9.82 -2.13 -5.45
N LEU A 143 -8.83 -1.40 -4.92
CA LEU A 143 -7.97 -1.88 -3.84
C LEU A 143 -8.69 -1.93 -2.48
N ALA A 144 -9.58 -0.96 -2.20
CA ALA A 144 -10.42 -1.00 -1.00
C ALA A 144 -11.33 -2.23 -0.97
N GLU A 145 -11.85 -2.66 -2.13
CA GLU A 145 -12.70 -3.86 -2.26
C GLU A 145 -11.96 -5.15 -1.88
N ILE A 146 -10.62 -5.22 -2.06
CA ILE A 146 -9.80 -6.38 -1.63
C ILE A 146 -9.79 -6.49 -0.10
N TYR A 147 -9.53 -5.39 0.60
CA TYR A 147 -9.51 -5.36 2.07
C TYR A 147 -10.90 -5.62 2.67
N ALA A 148 -11.93 -5.00 2.09
CA ALA A 148 -13.34 -5.20 2.46
C ALA A 148 -13.78 -6.66 2.32
N THR A 149 -13.45 -7.29 1.18
CA THR A 149 -13.79 -8.70 0.89
C THR A 149 -13.14 -9.66 1.89
N ARG A 150 -11.91 -9.37 2.35
CA ARG A 150 -11.22 -10.18 3.36
C ARG A 150 -11.83 -9.99 4.75
N ALA A 151 -12.00 -8.75 5.19
CA ALA A 151 -12.43 -8.42 6.55
C ALA A 151 -13.93 -8.60 6.80
N GLY A 152 -14.76 -8.64 5.75
CA GLY A 152 -16.22 -8.74 5.87
C GLY A 152 -16.91 -7.44 6.29
N THR A 153 -16.25 -6.29 6.13
CA THR A 153 -16.73 -4.96 6.53
C THR A 153 -16.88 -4.01 5.31
N PRO A 154 -17.66 -2.92 5.40
CA PRO A 154 -18.02 -2.09 4.25
C PRO A 154 -16.80 -1.45 3.55
N VAL A 155 -16.85 -1.40 2.21
CA VAL A 155 -15.73 -0.87 1.39
C VAL A 155 -15.44 0.60 1.65
N GLU A 156 -16.46 1.36 2.04
CA GLU A 156 -16.37 2.78 2.38
C GLU A 156 -15.42 3.03 3.56
N GLU A 157 -15.39 2.12 4.55
CA GLU A 157 -14.52 2.25 5.73
C GLU A 157 -13.05 2.02 5.39
N TRP A 158 -12.78 1.07 4.47
CA TRP A 158 -11.47 0.77 3.91
C TRP A 158 -10.99 1.86 2.95
N ARG A 159 -11.88 2.37 2.08
CA ARG A 159 -11.60 3.48 1.17
C ARG A 159 -11.18 4.72 1.96
N GLU A 160 -11.83 5.04 3.07
CA GLU A 160 -11.42 6.16 3.93
C GLU A 160 -10.12 5.85 4.71
N ALA A 161 -9.92 4.59 5.15
CA ALA A 161 -8.69 4.21 5.86
C ALA A 161 -7.44 4.27 4.96
N MET A 162 -7.60 4.05 3.65
CA MET A 162 -6.55 4.27 2.67
C MET A 162 -6.22 5.76 2.47
N ARG A 163 -7.22 6.65 2.49
CA ARG A 163 -7.01 8.11 2.39
C ARG A 163 -6.23 8.66 3.58
N GLU A 164 -6.40 8.05 4.75
CA GLU A 164 -5.70 8.36 5.98
C GLU A 164 -4.22 7.90 5.99
N GLU A 165 -3.83 6.93 5.14
CA GLU A 165 -2.59 6.12 5.24
C GLU A 165 -2.55 5.29 6.54
N THR A 166 -3.37 4.22 6.60
CA THR A 166 -3.48 3.39 7.81
C THR A 166 -2.38 2.32 7.87
N TRP A 167 -1.68 2.29 9.00
CA TRP A 167 -0.71 1.26 9.36
C TRP A 167 -1.26 0.35 10.46
N PHE A 168 -0.83 -0.91 10.49
CA PHE A 168 -1.23 -1.94 11.46
C PHE A 168 -0.01 -2.73 11.96
N LYS A 169 0.01 -3.05 13.26
CA LYS A 169 0.86 -4.14 13.83
C LYS A 169 0.23 -5.50 13.53
N ALA A 170 0.99 -6.58 13.71
CA ALA A 170 0.51 -7.96 13.58
C ALA A 170 -0.81 -8.22 14.33
N GLU A 171 -0.93 -7.73 15.56
CA GLU A 171 -2.11 -7.86 16.41
C GLU A 171 -3.31 -7.07 15.86
N GLU A 172 -3.06 -5.88 15.32
CA GLU A 172 -4.08 -4.99 14.78
C GLU A 172 -4.60 -5.53 13.44
N ALA A 173 -3.72 -6.03 12.58
CA ALA A 173 -4.07 -6.63 11.28
C ALA A 173 -4.92 -7.91 11.42
N VAL A 174 -4.70 -8.70 12.48
CA VAL A 174 -5.59 -9.82 12.83
C VAL A 174 -6.90 -9.30 13.42
N ALA A 175 -6.87 -8.31 14.31
CA ALA A 175 -8.07 -7.76 14.92
C ALA A 175 -9.06 -7.15 13.91
N VAL A 176 -8.57 -6.48 12.86
CA VAL A 176 -9.41 -5.91 11.79
C VAL A 176 -9.74 -6.89 10.65
N GLY A 177 -9.45 -8.19 10.82
CA GLY A 177 -9.82 -9.24 9.86
C GLY A 177 -9.01 -9.30 8.57
N LEU A 178 -7.84 -8.64 8.49
CA LEU A 178 -6.96 -8.77 7.32
C LEU A 178 -6.15 -10.09 7.37
N ALA A 179 -5.59 -10.41 8.54
CA ALA A 179 -4.78 -11.61 8.78
C ALA A 179 -5.49 -12.62 9.70
N ASP A 180 -5.16 -13.91 9.58
CA ASP A 180 -5.79 -14.97 10.39
C ASP A 180 -5.08 -15.19 11.73
N SER A 181 -3.75 -15.03 11.76
CA SER A 181 -2.94 -15.33 12.95
C SER A 181 -1.60 -14.61 12.99
N ILE A 182 -0.95 -14.69 14.15
CA ILE A 182 0.41 -14.21 14.39
C ILE A 182 1.34 -15.42 14.57
N GLY A 183 2.41 -15.53 13.80
CA GLY A 183 3.31 -16.68 13.89
C GLY A 183 4.50 -16.66 12.92
N TYR A 184 5.41 -17.62 13.12
CA TYR A 184 6.63 -17.81 12.32
C TYR A 184 6.50 -19.04 11.39
N ALA A 185 5.34 -19.23 10.76
CA ALA A 185 5.02 -20.43 9.98
C ALA A 185 6.03 -20.66 8.84
N GLY A 186 6.54 -21.90 8.72
CA GLY A 186 7.51 -22.28 7.69
C GLY A 186 8.87 -21.57 7.73
N LEU A 187 9.17 -20.71 8.71
CA LEU A 187 10.38 -19.88 8.75
C LEU A 187 11.66 -20.64 9.15
N ALA A 188 12.03 -21.63 8.34
CA ALA A 188 13.42 -22.03 8.20
C ALA A 188 14.24 -20.86 7.59
N ALA A 189 15.55 -20.86 7.83
CA ALA A 189 16.46 -19.92 7.17
C ALA A 189 16.28 -20.02 5.63
N PRO A 190 16.11 -18.89 4.92
CA PRO A 190 15.75 -18.90 3.51
C PRO A 190 16.79 -19.65 2.69
N SER A 191 16.31 -20.44 1.73
CA SER A 191 17.09 -21.47 1.04
C SER A 191 18.14 -20.90 0.06
N GLU A 192 18.16 -19.58 -0.13
CA GLU A 192 19.24 -18.72 -0.61
C GLU A 192 19.15 -17.42 0.23
N PRO A 193 20.24 -16.69 0.51
CA PRO A 193 20.13 -15.38 1.14
C PRO A 193 19.44 -14.38 0.18
N ALA A 194 18.25 -13.92 0.55
CA ALA A 194 17.59 -12.82 -0.16
C ALA A 194 18.55 -11.60 -0.18
N THR A 195 18.71 -10.98 -1.35
CA THR A 195 19.61 -9.83 -1.49
C THR A 195 18.89 -8.57 -1.00
N ILE A 196 18.88 -8.38 0.32
CA ILE A 196 18.31 -7.18 0.95
C ILE A 196 19.09 -5.97 0.42
N GLN A 197 18.40 -5.11 -0.33
CA GLN A 197 19.00 -3.99 -1.05
C GLN A 197 18.76 -2.70 -0.25
N ASP A 198 19.38 -2.61 0.94
CA ASP A 198 19.13 -1.61 2.02
C ASP A 198 19.04 -0.13 1.60
N PHE A 199 19.40 0.24 0.37
CA PHE A 199 19.51 1.62 -0.10
C PHE A 199 18.27 2.19 -0.82
N GLU A 200 17.32 1.34 -1.25
CA GLU A 200 16.15 1.80 -2.03
C GLU A 200 14.88 1.87 -1.18
N ASP A 201 14.63 0.87 -0.32
CA ASP A 201 13.47 0.86 0.59
C ASP A 201 13.45 2.07 1.53
N HIS A 202 14.62 2.48 2.06
CA HIS A 202 14.77 3.69 2.86
C HIS A 202 14.38 4.99 2.13
N ARG A 203 14.40 5.02 0.79
CA ARG A 203 13.95 6.17 0.01
C ARG A 203 12.44 6.17 -0.21
N ILE A 204 11.83 5.00 -0.36
CA ILE A 204 10.37 4.85 -0.48
C ILE A 204 9.69 5.17 0.85
N MET A 205 10.23 4.68 1.97
CA MET A 205 9.79 5.05 3.33
C MET A 205 9.92 6.55 3.64
N ALA A 206 10.77 7.28 2.90
CA ALA A 206 10.89 8.74 2.99
C ALA A 206 9.90 9.51 2.08
N THR A 207 9.08 8.80 1.29
CA THR A 207 7.99 9.37 0.46
C THR A 207 6.58 9.06 0.99
N LEU A 208 6.44 8.11 1.90
CA LEU A 208 5.21 7.86 2.67
C LEU A 208 4.99 8.98 3.70
N ARG A 209 3.75 9.17 4.18
CA ARG A 209 3.44 10.17 5.23
C ARG A 209 4.02 9.76 6.57
N HIS A 210 3.98 8.46 6.88
CA HIS A 210 4.55 7.87 8.09
C HIS A 210 5.62 6.83 7.72
N ARG A 211 6.65 6.68 8.56
CA ARG A 211 7.80 5.80 8.26
C ARG A 211 7.61 4.36 8.74
N GLY A 212 6.43 4.06 9.27
CA GLY A 212 6.16 2.88 10.08
C GLY A 212 5.02 3.13 11.04
N ARG A 213 4.43 2.06 11.56
CA ARG A 213 3.27 2.08 12.46
C ARG A 213 3.47 2.89 13.74
N ASP A 214 4.69 3.01 14.26
CA ASP A 214 4.98 3.81 15.47
C ASP A 214 5.04 5.33 15.20
N ASP A 215 5.25 5.75 13.94
CA ASP A 215 5.14 7.15 13.49
C ASP A 215 3.70 7.49 13.03
N ALA A 216 2.81 6.50 12.96
CA ALA A 216 1.46 6.60 12.41
C ALA A 216 0.37 6.72 13.49
N PRO A 217 -0.78 7.38 13.21
CA PRO A 217 -1.95 7.31 14.08
C PRO A 217 -2.43 5.85 14.26
N PRO A 218 -3.16 5.54 15.34
CA PRO A 218 -3.77 4.23 15.50
C PRO A 218 -4.81 3.93 14.41
N PRO A 219 -5.01 2.65 14.03
CA PRO A 219 -6.06 2.26 13.10
C PRO A 219 -7.43 2.88 13.42
N PRO A 220 -8.19 3.35 12.41
CA PRO A 220 -9.52 3.91 12.64
C PRO A 220 -10.42 2.92 13.37
N SER A 221 -11.01 3.34 14.50
CA SER A 221 -11.80 2.47 15.38
C SER A 221 -13.06 1.89 14.74
N ARG A 222 -13.48 2.41 13.58
CA ARG A 222 -14.53 1.83 12.72
C ARG A 222 -14.16 0.43 12.21
N LEU A 223 -12.89 0.24 11.81
CA LEU A 223 -12.37 -1.05 11.32
C LEU A 223 -12.20 -2.09 12.44
N MET A 224 -12.15 -1.65 13.70
CA MET A 224 -11.97 -2.55 14.83
C MET A 224 -13.30 -3.21 15.19
N PRO A 225 -13.34 -4.54 15.43
CA PRO A 225 -14.53 -5.20 15.92
C PRO A 225 -14.96 -4.54 17.26
N PRO A 226 -16.27 -4.38 17.52
CA PRO A 226 -16.75 -3.80 18.76
C PRO A 226 -16.13 -4.50 19.97
N GLN A 227 -15.40 -3.74 20.79
CA GLN A 227 -14.87 -4.22 22.07
C GLN A 227 -16.02 -4.81 22.88
N GLU A 228 -15.91 -6.08 23.31
CA GLU A 228 -16.94 -6.70 24.14
C GLU A 228 -17.01 -6.01 25.50
N ASP A 229 -17.92 -5.05 25.64
CA ASP A 229 -18.31 -4.54 26.94
C ASP A 229 -18.99 -5.69 27.72
N PRO A 230 -18.52 -6.04 28.93
CA PRO A 230 -19.15 -7.08 29.75
C PRO A 230 -20.60 -6.74 30.15
N THR A 231 -21.04 -5.49 29.97
CA THR A 231 -22.43 -5.02 30.19
C THR A 231 -23.30 -5.00 28.93
N MET A 232 -22.74 -5.28 27.73
CA MET A 232 -23.48 -5.23 26.46
C MET A 232 -24.65 -6.24 26.45
N LYS A 233 -25.81 -5.86 25.90
CA LYS A 233 -27.01 -6.71 25.96
C LYS A 233 -26.90 -7.85 24.94
N LEU A 234 -27.60 -8.95 25.22
CA LEU A 234 -27.59 -10.15 24.37
C LEU A 234 -27.96 -9.86 22.90
N ALA A 235 -28.93 -8.98 22.65
CA ALA A 235 -29.30 -8.56 21.30
C ALA A 235 -28.16 -7.83 20.56
N ASP A 236 -27.40 -7.00 21.26
CA ASP A 236 -26.25 -6.27 20.70
C ASP A 236 -25.11 -7.25 20.37
N LYS A 237 -24.86 -8.24 21.25
CA LYS A 237 -23.87 -9.31 21.03
C LYS A 237 -24.22 -10.22 19.86
N ILE A 238 -25.49 -10.60 19.73
CA ILE A 238 -26.01 -11.34 18.56
C ILE A 238 -25.83 -10.50 17.29
N THR A 239 -26.18 -9.21 17.33
CA THR A 239 -26.02 -8.29 16.17
C THR A 239 -24.56 -8.13 15.77
N ALA A 240 -23.62 -8.07 16.73
CA ALA A 240 -22.18 -8.03 16.45
C ALA A 240 -21.68 -9.32 15.78
N LYS A 241 -22.00 -10.50 16.36
CA LYS A 241 -21.63 -11.81 15.78
C LYS A 241 -22.28 -12.08 14.41
N LEU A 242 -23.50 -11.59 14.18
CA LEU A 242 -24.17 -11.70 12.88
C LEU A 242 -23.60 -10.75 11.82
N ARG A 243 -22.96 -9.62 12.19
CA ARG A 243 -22.21 -8.81 11.22
C ARG A 243 -20.93 -9.48 10.74
N THR A 244 -20.26 -10.26 11.61
CA THR A 244 -19.12 -11.10 11.21
C THR A 244 -19.54 -12.37 10.45
N ALA A 245 -20.84 -12.70 10.43
CA ALA A 245 -21.38 -13.75 9.56
C ALA A 245 -21.74 -13.13 8.20
N ASN A 246 -21.00 -13.53 7.16
CA ASN A 246 -21.14 -13.02 5.79
C ASN A 246 -22.61 -12.97 5.32
N ALA A 247 -22.98 -11.95 4.52
CA ALA A 247 -24.36 -11.60 4.13
C ALA A 247 -25.11 -12.65 3.27
N THR A 248 -24.53 -13.84 3.09
CA THR A 248 -25.10 -15.04 2.47
C THR A 248 -25.38 -16.17 3.48
N ALA A 249 -25.24 -15.89 4.79
CA ALA A 249 -25.47 -16.86 5.86
C ALA A 249 -26.88 -17.48 5.79
N THR A 250 -26.94 -18.81 5.74
CA THR A 250 -28.19 -19.56 5.74
C THR A 250 -28.86 -19.53 7.11
N GLU A 251 -30.18 -19.73 7.14
CA GLU A 251 -30.99 -19.81 8.37
C GLU A 251 -30.38 -20.77 9.42
N SER A 252 -29.85 -21.91 8.98
CA SER A 252 -29.15 -22.87 9.86
C SER A 252 -27.87 -22.32 10.50
N GLN A 253 -27.15 -21.41 9.84
CA GLN A 253 -25.94 -20.78 10.38
C GLN A 253 -26.31 -19.64 11.36
N ILE A 254 -27.39 -18.92 11.09
CA ILE A 254 -27.96 -17.92 12.00
C ILE A 254 -28.44 -18.60 13.29
N LEU A 255 -29.15 -19.73 13.18
CA LEU A 255 -29.59 -20.53 14.33
C LEU A 255 -28.40 -21.10 15.13
N ALA A 256 -27.37 -21.63 14.47
CA ALA A 256 -26.17 -22.13 15.16
C ALA A 256 -25.43 -21.03 15.93
N ALA A 257 -25.29 -19.84 15.35
CA ALA A 257 -24.68 -18.68 16.03
C ALA A 257 -25.54 -18.17 17.20
N LEU A 258 -26.86 -18.29 17.10
CA LEU A 258 -27.81 -17.95 18.17
C LEU A 258 -27.74 -18.96 19.33
N ASP A 259 -27.71 -20.27 19.05
CA ASP A 259 -27.55 -21.32 20.06
C ASP A 259 -26.21 -21.19 20.80
N GLU A 260 -25.10 -20.92 20.09
CA GLU A 260 -23.79 -20.63 20.70
C GLU A 260 -23.85 -19.40 21.61
N ALA A 261 -24.45 -18.30 21.14
CA ALA A 261 -24.60 -17.06 21.91
C ALA A 261 -25.54 -17.21 23.13
N LEU A 262 -26.44 -18.19 23.13
CA LEU A 262 -27.30 -18.55 24.25
C LEU A 262 -26.70 -19.62 25.18
N GLY A 263 -25.55 -20.23 24.81
CA GLY A 263 -24.95 -21.33 25.54
C GLY A 263 -25.75 -22.63 25.48
N LEU A 264 -26.63 -22.78 24.47
CA LEU A 264 -27.44 -23.97 24.24
C LEU A 264 -26.68 -24.91 23.31
N THR A 265 -26.39 -26.13 23.76
CA THR A 265 -25.77 -27.17 22.92
C THR A 265 -26.81 -28.21 22.51
N PRO A 266 -27.30 -28.20 21.25
CA PRO A 266 -28.17 -29.25 20.75
C PRO A 266 -27.37 -30.55 20.60
N ASN A 267 -27.90 -31.65 21.12
CA ASN A 267 -27.27 -32.97 21.02
C ASN A 267 -28.22 -33.92 20.26
N ALA A 268 -27.65 -34.73 19.36
CA ALA A 268 -28.28 -35.78 18.53
C ALA A 268 -29.12 -35.37 17.29
N GLU A 269 -28.61 -35.83 16.13
CA GLU A 269 -29.30 -36.54 15.02
C GLU A 269 -30.32 -35.83 14.08
N THR A 270 -30.08 -35.99 12.78
CA THR A 270 -30.95 -35.59 11.64
C THR A 270 -31.85 -36.75 11.17
N PRO A 271 -32.99 -36.50 10.49
CA PRO A 271 -33.04 -36.92 9.08
C PRO A 271 -33.95 -36.11 8.10
N GLN A 272 -33.34 -35.71 6.98
CA GLN A 272 -33.80 -35.58 5.57
C GLN A 272 -35.29 -35.40 5.14
N ALA A 273 -35.49 -34.60 4.08
CA ALA A 273 -36.77 -34.21 3.46
C ALA A 273 -37.25 -35.08 2.26
N PRO A 274 -38.44 -34.77 1.69
CA PRO A 274 -38.65 -34.76 0.24
C PRO A 274 -39.32 -33.47 -0.29
N ALA A 275 -39.44 -33.32 -1.62
CA ALA A 275 -39.74 -32.05 -2.31
C ALA A 275 -40.90 -32.09 -3.35
N ALA A 276 -41.33 -30.92 -3.85
CA ALA A 276 -42.18 -30.75 -5.03
C ALA A 276 -41.96 -29.37 -5.72
N ALA A 277 -42.25 -29.28 -7.02
CA ALA A 277 -42.40 -28.03 -7.81
C ALA A 277 -43.91 -27.73 -8.01
N ASP A 278 -44.42 -26.68 -8.66
CA ASP A 278 -43.92 -25.58 -9.54
C ASP A 278 -44.98 -24.43 -9.44
N THR A 279 -44.90 -23.19 -9.93
CA THR A 279 -44.17 -22.52 -11.04
C THR A 279 -43.80 -21.05 -10.69
N ALA A 280 -43.42 -20.24 -11.70
CA ALA A 280 -43.26 -18.77 -11.68
C ALA A 280 -43.93 -18.15 -12.95
N PRO A 281 -44.06 -16.81 -13.17
CA PRO A 281 -43.32 -15.71 -12.52
C PRO A 281 -44.03 -14.33 -12.29
N LYS A 282 -43.25 -13.40 -11.70
CA LYS A 282 -43.31 -11.90 -11.70
C LYS A 282 -43.98 -11.18 -10.54
N ASN A 283 -43.12 -10.65 -9.66
CA ASN A 283 -43.14 -9.34 -9.01
C ASN A 283 -44.52 -8.66 -8.85
N VAL A 284 -45.30 -9.17 -7.90
CA VAL A 284 -46.17 -8.34 -7.07
C VAL A 284 -45.67 -8.50 -5.65
N LEU A 285 -45.36 -7.39 -4.96
CA LEU A 285 -45.21 -7.39 -3.51
C LEU A 285 -46.62 -7.37 -2.93
N GLU A 286 -47.10 -8.54 -2.51
CA GLU A 286 -48.28 -8.62 -1.65
C GLU A 286 -47.86 -8.17 -0.25
N LEU A 287 -47.99 -6.86 0.00
CA LEU A 287 -47.83 -6.27 1.32
C LEU A 287 -48.89 -6.85 2.26
N THR A 288 -48.48 -7.23 3.46
CA THR A 288 -49.41 -7.57 4.54
C THR A 288 -50.22 -6.35 4.99
N ASP A 289 -51.33 -6.59 5.70
CA ASP A 289 -52.12 -5.50 6.29
C ASP A 289 -51.29 -4.67 7.29
N GLU A 290 -50.36 -5.30 8.03
CA GLU A 290 -49.44 -4.60 8.95
C GLU A 290 -48.44 -3.73 8.19
N GLU A 291 -47.74 -4.24 7.16
CA GLU A 291 -46.84 -3.44 6.32
C GLU A 291 -47.57 -2.29 5.60
N THR A 292 -48.83 -2.51 5.20
CA THR A 292 -49.68 -1.48 4.60
C THR A 292 -50.01 -0.38 5.62
N THR A 293 -50.28 -0.75 6.88
CA THR A 293 -50.49 0.20 7.99
C THR A 293 -49.22 0.99 8.29
N GLU A 294 -48.04 0.35 8.32
CA GLU A 294 -46.75 1.05 8.52
C GLU A 294 -46.44 2.03 7.39
N ILE A 295 -46.69 1.67 6.13
CA ILE A 295 -46.50 2.55 4.97
C ILE A 295 -47.47 3.74 5.02
N LEU A 296 -48.72 3.54 5.42
CA LEU A 296 -49.70 4.62 5.63
C LEU A 296 -49.26 5.57 6.76
N ALA A 297 -48.74 5.04 7.87
CA ALA A 297 -48.20 5.83 8.97
C ALA A 297 -46.94 6.63 8.56
N LEU A 298 -46.06 6.03 7.76
CA LEU A 298 -44.88 6.68 7.17
C LEU A 298 -45.26 7.77 6.15
N ALA A 299 -46.31 7.57 5.36
CA ALA A 299 -46.87 8.62 4.50
C ALA A 299 -47.55 9.73 5.32
N GLY A 300 -48.21 9.37 6.43
CA GLY A 300 -49.01 10.28 7.26
C GLY A 300 -50.47 10.36 6.83
N LEU A 301 -51.04 9.24 6.35
CA LEU A 301 -52.38 9.13 5.78
C LEU A 301 -53.24 8.15 6.58
N GLU A 302 -54.56 8.36 6.56
CA GLU A 302 -55.54 7.44 7.17
C GLU A 302 -55.89 6.27 6.22
N GLU A 303 -56.47 5.19 6.78
CA GLU A 303 -56.90 4.03 6.00
C GLU A 303 -57.90 4.39 4.90
N GLY A 304 -57.64 3.90 3.68
CA GLY A 304 -58.46 4.16 2.50
C GLY A 304 -57.86 5.15 1.49
N ALA A 305 -56.71 5.75 1.78
CA ALA A 305 -55.93 6.51 0.79
C ALA A 305 -55.58 5.64 -0.43
N THR A 306 -55.64 6.19 -1.63
CA THR A 306 -55.30 5.43 -2.86
C THR A 306 -53.79 5.28 -3.01
N ALA A 307 -53.36 4.21 -3.69
CA ALA A 307 -51.95 3.95 -3.97
C ALA A 307 -51.21 5.12 -4.64
N ARG A 308 -51.93 6.00 -5.36
CA ARG A 308 -51.36 7.20 -5.96
C ARG A 308 -51.09 8.31 -4.93
N GLU A 309 -52.01 8.55 -4.00
CA GLU A 309 -51.87 9.55 -2.94
C GLU A 309 -50.72 9.17 -1.98
N ILE A 310 -50.57 7.87 -1.69
CA ILE A 310 -49.45 7.34 -0.91
C ILE A 310 -48.11 7.57 -1.64
N LEU A 311 -48.04 7.30 -2.95
CA LEU A 311 -46.85 7.52 -3.77
C LEU A 311 -46.46 9.01 -3.88
N ASP A 312 -47.43 9.88 -4.15
CA ASP A 312 -47.20 11.32 -4.29
C ASP A 312 -46.73 11.92 -2.92
N ALA A 313 -47.29 11.48 -1.78
CA ALA A 313 -46.87 11.90 -0.43
C ALA A 313 -45.47 11.38 -0.01
N LEU A 314 -45.11 10.15 -0.37
CA LEU A 314 -43.77 9.60 -0.12
C LEU A 314 -42.71 10.33 -0.95
N ALA A 315 -43.01 10.68 -2.20
CA ALA A 315 -42.12 11.45 -3.07
C ALA A 315 -41.81 12.86 -2.50
N GLU A 316 -42.82 13.53 -1.92
CA GLU A 316 -42.65 14.83 -1.27
C GLU A 316 -41.72 14.75 -0.04
N LYS A 317 -41.89 13.74 0.82
CA LYS A 317 -40.98 13.51 1.97
C LYS A 317 -39.54 13.17 1.56
N LEU A 318 -39.34 12.46 0.44
CA LEU A 318 -37.99 12.23 -0.11
C LEU A 318 -37.33 13.53 -0.59
N ALA A 319 -38.09 14.44 -1.21
CA ALA A 319 -37.57 15.72 -1.68
C ALA A 319 -37.08 16.61 -0.54
N ASP A 320 -37.87 16.73 0.55
CA ASP A 320 -37.46 17.48 1.75
C ASP A 320 -36.22 16.87 2.42
N THR A 321 -36.16 15.54 2.52
CA THR A 321 -34.99 14.83 3.07
C THR A 321 -33.72 15.10 2.24
N THR A 322 -33.86 15.15 0.91
CA THR A 322 -32.75 15.44 -0.01
C THR A 322 -32.23 16.87 0.16
N ASN A 323 -33.12 17.86 0.30
CA ASN A 323 -32.74 19.25 0.57
C ASN A 323 -32.05 19.42 1.93
N ALA A 324 -32.49 18.69 2.97
CA ALA A 324 -31.84 18.68 4.27
C ALA A 324 -30.39 18.13 4.20
N GLN A 325 -30.16 17.06 3.43
CA GLN A 325 -28.82 16.50 3.23
C GLN A 325 -27.90 17.43 2.43
N ALA A 326 -28.42 18.15 1.42
CA ALA A 326 -27.64 19.15 0.68
C ALA A 326 -27.08 20.27 1.60
N SER A 327 -27.82 20.66 2.64
CA SER A 327 -27.37 21.62 3.66
C SER A 327 -26.28 21.06 4.61
N ALA A 328 -26.19 19.73 4.75
CA ALA A 328 -25.21 19.08 5.61
C ALA A 328 -23.83 18.86 4.95
N LEU A 329 -23.75 18.98 3.62
CA LEU A 329 -22.53 18.72 2.83
C LEU A 329 -21.57 19.92 2.73
N THR A 330 -21.83 21.04 3.41
CA THR A 330 -20.93 22.21 3.45
C THR A 330 -20.56 22.59 4.88
N THR A 331 -19.34 22.23 5.31
CA THR A 331 -18.80 22.65 6.61
C THR A 331 -18.53 24.16 6.61
N PRO A 332 -19.13 24.97 7.50
CA PRO A 332 -18.87 26.40 7.57
C PRO A 332 -17.51 26.66 8.23
N VAL A 333 -16.46 26.72 7.42
CA VAL A 333 -15.13 27.20 7.86
C VAL A 333 -15.25 28.68 8.22
N ASP A 334 -14.82 29.04 9.43
CA ASP A 334 -14.85 30.42 9.87
C ASP A 334 -13.83 31.30 9.11
N LYS A 335 -13.98 32.61 9.24
CA LYS A 335 -13.23 33.58 8.45
C LYS A 335 -11.75 33.70 8.87
N GLU A 336 -11.41 33.30 10.10
CA GLU A 336 -10.07 33.34 10.67
C GLU A 336 -9.29 32.09 10.27
N THR A 337 -9.87 30.89 10.45
CA THR A 337 -9.32 29.63 9.90
C THR A 337 -9.12 29.70 8.38
N LEU A 338 -10.05 30.31 7.64
CA LEU A 338 -9.89 30.52 6.18
C LEU A 338 -8.75 31.49 5.84
N ALA A 339 -8.39 32.42 6.74
CA ALA A 339 -7.23 33.30 6.55
C ALA A 339 -5.92 32.57 6.88
N GLU A 340 -5.88 31.80 7.98
CA GLU A 340 -4.72 30.99 8.36
C GLU A 340 -4.38 29.94 7.30
N LEU A 341 -5.37 29.18 6.79
CA LEU A 341 -5.17 28.22 5.70
C LEU A 341 -4.61 28.88 4.43
N ARG A 342 -4.99 30.13 4.14
CA ARG A 342 -4.44 30.90 3.00
C ARG A 342 -3.02 31.38 3.26
N GLN A 343 -2.69 31.74 4.50
CA GLN A 343 -1.31 32.09 4.89
C GLN A 343 -0.40 30.86 4.82
N LEU A 344 -0.80 29.74 5.42
CA LEU A 344 -0.06 28.47 5.36
C LEU A 344 0.13 27.97 3.93
N ALA A 345 -0.88 28.13 3.06
CA ALA A 345 -0.75 27.83 1.63
C ALA A 345 0.29 28.74 0.94
N ALA A 346 0.34 30.04 1.26
CA ALA A 346 1.32 30.97 0.72
C ALA A 346 2.75 30.66 1.22
N GLU A 347 2.92 30.41 2.51
CA GLU A 347 4.20 30.00 3.12
C GLU A 347 4.68 28.68 2.51
N GLY A 348 3.79 27.70 2.33
CA GLY A 348 4.07 26.44 1.65
C GLY A 348 4.38 26.57 0.15
N ILE A 349 3.97 27.65 -0.52
CA ILE A 349 4.42 27.98 -1.89
C ILE A 349 5.84 28.53 -1.86
N VAL A 350 6.14 29.46 -0.95
CA VAL A 350 7.49 30.05 -0.79
C VAL A 350 8.51 28.97 -0.43
N ALA A 351 8.21 28.12 0.55
CA ALA A 351 9.10 27.03 0.96
C ALA A 351 9.41 26.04 -0.18
N ARG A 352 8.44 25.75 -1.05
CA ARG A 352 8.66 24.93 -2.26
C ARG A 352 9.56 25.62 -3.28
N ALA A 353 9.41 26.92 -3.49
CA ALA A 353 10.28 27.69 -4.38
C ALA A 353 11.74 27.69 -3.87
N ASP A 354 11.95 27.90 -2.57
CA ASP A 354 13.29 27.87 -1.96
C ASP A 354 13.93 26.47 -1.96
N ASN A 355 13.13 25.41 -1.79
CA ASN A 355 13.62 24.04 -1.94
C ASN A 355 14.10 23.76 -3.38
N GLN A 356 13.33 24.18 -4.39
CA GLN A 356 13.75 24.06 -5.79
C GLN A 356 14.99 24.91 -6.10
N ASN A 357 15.08 26.13 -5.57
CA ASN A 357 16.22 27.01 -5.80
C ASN A 357 17.51 26.46 -5.17
N ARG A 358 17.43 25.84 -3.99
CA ARG A 358 18.57 25.13 -3.38
C ARG A 358 18.99 23.92 -4.21
N ALA A 359 18.06 23.04 -4.59
CA ALA A 359 18.37 21.87 -5.43
C ALA A 359 19.06 22.25 -6.77
N ARG A 360 18.60 23.33 -7.43
CA ARG A 360 19.26 23.89 -8.63
C ARG A 360 20.69 24.34 -8.36
N ALA A 361 20.94 25.01 -7.23
CA ALA A 361 22.28 25.48 -6.86
C ALA A 361 23.23 24.30 -6.54
N ASP A 362 22.75 23.31 -5.79
CA ASP A 362 23.52 22.12 -5.42
C ASP A 362 23.91 21.27 -6.65
N LEU A 363 23.00 21.13 -7.63
CA LEU A 363 23.28 20.45 -8.91
C LEU A 363 24.40 21.15 -9.70
N VAL A 364 24.36 22.48 -9.78
CA VAL A 364 25.39 23.28 -10.46
C VAL A 364 26.72 23.22 -9.73
N GLU A 365 26.72 23.28 -8.39
CA GLU A 365 27.95 23.19 -7.60
C GLU A 365 28.58 21.80 -7.64
N LYS A 366 27.76 20.74 -7.73
CA LYS A 366 28.22 19.38 -8.04
C LYS A 366 28.89 19.31 -9.42
N ALA A 367 28.27 19.88 -10.46
CA ALA A 367 28.83 19.87 -11.82
C ALA A 367 30.11 20.71 -11.96
N ILE A 368 30.28 21.78 -11.16
CA ILE A 368 31.55 22.52 -11.03
C ILE A 368 32.61 21.65 -10.34
N ARG A 369 32.25 20.94 -9.26
CA ARG A 369 33.14 20.06 -8.50
C ARG A 369 33.65 18.87 -9.31
N GLU A 370 32.78 18.30 -10.15
CA GLU A 370 33.08 17.24 -11.12
C GLU A 370 33.76 17.76 -12.41
N ASN A 371 34.20 19.03 -12.42
CA ASN A 371 34.93 19.67 -13.54
C ASN A 371 34.19 19.62 -14.90
N ARG A 372 32.87 19.39 -14.90
CA ARG A 372 32.02 19.39 -16.11
C ARG A 372 31.87 20.81 -16.65
N ILE A 373 31.65 21.77 -15.75
CA ILE A 373 31.40 23.18 -16.07
C ILE A 373 32.29 24.11 -15.24
N SER A 374 32.53 25.31 -15.76
CA SER A 374 33.34 26.31 -15.05
C SER A 374 32.53 27.00 -13.97
N ALA A 375 33.19 27.44 -12.88
CA ALA A 375 32.55 28.31 -11.89
C ALA A 375 32.01 29.62 -12.51
N LYS A 376 32.67 30.14 -13.56
CA LYS A 376 32.22 31.32 -14.34
C LYS A 376 30.92 31.09 -15.11
N SER A 377 30.51 29.82 -15.32
CA SER A 377 29.23 29.47 -15.95
C SER A 377 28.10 29.17 -14.95
N ARG A 378 28.32 29.28 -13.63
CA ARG A 378 27.33 28.99 -12.57
C ARG A 378 25.97 29.65 -12.85
N ASP A 379 25.97 30.98 -13.00
CA ASP A 379 24.73 31.77 -13.13
C ASP A 379 23.96 31.46 -14.43
N ARG A 380 24.67 31.09 -15.50
CA ARG A 380 24.05 30.63 -16.75
C ARG A 380 23.29 29.32 -16.53
N TRP A 381 23.89 28.36 -15.81
CA TRP A 381 23.27 27.07 -15.56
C TRP A 381 22.14 27.16 -14.54
N ILE A 382 22.27 27.97 -13.47
CA ILE A 382 21.17 28.27 -12.56
C ILE A 382 19.97 28.87 -13.33
N LYS A 383 20.22 29.81 -14.26
CA LYS A 383 19.16 30.40 -15.09
C LYS A 383 18.56 29.39 -16.09
N ALA A 384 19.36 28.47 -16.63
CA ALA A 384 18.85 27.40 -17.49
C ALA A 384 17.93 26.43 -16.70
N LEU A 385 18.36 25.99 -15.52
CA LEU A 385 17.59 25.12 -14.62
C LEU A 385 16.36 25.80 -14.01
N ALA A 386 16.33 27.13 -13.96
CA ALA A 386 15.13 27.90 -13.61
C ALA A 386 14.12 27.96 -14.76
N ASN A 387 14.59 28.07 -16.01
CA ASN A 387 13.74 28.20 -17.20
C ASN A 387 13.24 26.85 -17.75
N SER A 388 14.03 25.77 -17.64
CA SER A 388 13.74 24.46 -18.22
C SER A 388 14.48 23.36 -17.44
N PRO A 389 13.97 22.94 -16.26
CA PRO A 389 14.72 22.12 -15.31
C PRO A 389 15.27 20.82 -15.91
N GLU A 390 14.39 19.96 -16.42
CA GLU A 390 14.74 18.62 -16.93
C GLU A 390 15.71 18.68 -18.12
N SER A 391 15.45 19.56 -19.08
CA SER A 391 16.32 19.74 -20.26
C SER A 391 17.70 20.25 -19.86
N ALA A 392 17.78 21.25 -18.98
CA ALA A 392 19.04 21.83 -18.54
C ALA A 392 19.83 20.88 -17.61
N GLU A 393 19.16 20.07 -16.78
CA GLU A 393 19.79 19.02 -15.99
C GLU A 393 20.34 17.90 -16.90
N LYS A 394 19.55 17.45 -17.89
CA LYS A 394 19.99 16.47 -18.88
C LYS A 394 21.17 16.95 -19.70
N GLU A 395 21.19 18.22 -20.14
CA GLU A 395 22.35 18.83 -20.80
C GLU A 395 23.57 18.90 -19.86
N LEU A 396 23.39 19.31 -18.60
CA LEU A 396 24.47 19.44 -17.63
C LEU A 396 25.11 18.09 -17.25
N LEU A 397 24.30 17.05 -17.11
CA LEU A 397 24.74 15.69 -16.78
C LEU A 397 25.31 14.94 -18.01
N ALA A 398 24.93 15.34 -19.22
CA ALA A 398 25.52 14.82 -20.47
C ALA A 398 26.94 15.33 -20.73
N ILE A 399 27.36 16.44 -20.12
CA ILE A 399 28.76 16.91 -20.17
C ILE A 399 29.63 15.96 -19.34
N PRO A 400 30.68 15.33 -19.91
CA PRO A 400 31.53 14.41 -19.17
C PRO A 400 32.22 15.03 -17.95
N VAL A 401 32.48 14.21 -16.93
CA VAL A 401 33.40 14.54 -15.82
C VAL A 401 34.77 14.90 -16.40
N ASP A 402 35.45 15.87 -15.79
CA ASP A 402 36.77 16.38 -16.23
C ASP A 402 36.82 16.98 -17.66
N THR A 403 35.68 17.41 -18.21
CA THR A 403 35.59 18.18 -19.46
C THR A 403 36.44 19.46 -19.44
N ILE A 404 36.66 20.07 -18.27
CA ILE A 404 37.55 21.22 -18.09
C ILE A 404 38.83 20.78 -17.36
N PRO A 405 39.98 20.67 -18.06
CA PRO A 405 41.23 20.26 -17.44
C PRO A 405 41.72 21.24 -16.37
N ARG A 406 42.11 20.71 -15.21
CA ARG A 406 42.83 21.48 -14.19
C ARG A 406 44.31 21.59 -14.57
N ALA A 407 44.65 22.70 -15.24
CA ALA A 407 46.02 23.18 -15.21
C ALA A 407 46.30 23.77 -13.83
N GLU A 408 46.97 23.04 -12.94
CA GLU A 408 47.47 23.61 -11.70
C GLU A 408 48.54 24.67 -12.05
N LEU A 409 48.38 25.89 -11.51
CA LEU A 409 49.46 26.89 -11.58
C LEU A 409 50.59 26.41 -10.66
N GLY A 410 51.61 25.80 -11.28
CA GLY A 410 52.72 25.19 -10.58
C GLY A 410 53.40 26.14 -9.60
N HIS A 411 53.43 25.74 -8.33
CA HIS A 411 54.51 26.18 -7.45
C HIS A 411 55.75 25.35 -7.79
N ASN A 412 56.69 25.95 -8.51
CA ASN A 412 58.05 25.42 -8.59
C ASN A 412 58.62 25.40 -7.17
N ARG A 413 58.68 24.21 -6.58
CA ARG A 413 59.56 23.92 -5.46
C ARG A 413 60.77 23.21 -6.05
N GLU A 414 61.95 23.80 -5.86
CA GLU A 414 63.18 23.30 -6.48
C GLU A 414 63.53 21.93 -5.88
N ASP A 415 63.65 20.91 -6.74
CA ASP A 415 64.15 19.59 -6.35
C ASP A 415 65.64 19.69 -6.01
N HIS A 416 65.93 20.04 -4.75
CA HIS A 416 67.23 19.82 -4.15
C HIS A 416 67.47 18.31 -4.05
N THR A 417 68.13 17.76 -5.08
CA THR A 417 68.68 16.42 -5.07
C THR A 417 69.91 16.37 -4.14
N ASP A 418 69.67 16.34 -2.83
CA ASP A 418 70.71 16.11 -1.81
C ASP A 418 71.22 14.67 -1.91
N THR A 419 72.14 14.43 -2.84
CA THR A 419 72.98 13.24 -2.84
C THR A 419 73.98 13.35 -1.69
N PRO A 420 74.07 12.34 -0.79
CA PRO A 420 74.93 12.42 0.38
C PRO A 420 76.41 12.48 -0.04
N SER A 421 77.13 13.50 0.44
CA SER A 421 78.52 13.77 0.06
C SER A 421 79.50 12.79 0.72
N THR A 422 80.14 11.95 -0.09
CA THR A 422 81.08 10.91 0.38
C THR A 422 82.49 11.42 0.72
N GLU A 423 82.61 12.59 1.37
CA GLU A 423 83.89 13.12 1.89
C GLU A 423 84.02 12.95 3.42
N SER A 424 83.93 11.70 3.88
CA SER A 424 84.29 11.31 5.26
C SER A 424 84.77 9.85 5.38
N ALA A 425 85.43 9.33 4.34
CA ALA A 425 86.05 8.00 4.35
C ALA A 425 87.24 7.87 3.38
N ALA A 426 88.23 8.76 3.45
CA ALA A 426 89.48 8.65 2.70
C ALA A 426 90.39 7.53 3.28
N ILE A 427 89.94 6.27 3.19
CA ILE A 427 90.69 5.07 3.56
C ILE A 427 91.01 4.25 2.31
N ILE A 428 91.80 4.84 1.41
CA ILE A 428 92.75 4.08 0.59
C ILE A 428 94.13 4.71 0.81
N ALA A 429 95.11 3.84 1.05
CA ALA A 429 96.44 4.16 1.52
C ALA A 429 97.18 5.26 0.72
N ALA A 430 97.68 6.25 1.46
CA ALA A 430 99.05 6.78 1.46
C ALA A 430 99.77 7.09 0.12
N PHE A 431 100.53 8.18 0.10
CA PHE A 431 102.00 8.14 0.28
C PHE A 431 102.60 9.55 0.40
N HIS A 432 103.51 9.74 1.38
CA HIS A 432 104.25 10.98 1.69
C HIS A 432 103.40 12.20 2.14
N SER A 433 103.77 12.95 3.19
CA SER A 433 105.01 12.99 3.99
C SER A 433 104.73 13.29 5.46
#